data_AF-A0A315V9C4-F1
#
_entry.id   AF-A0A315V9C4-F1
#
_cell.length_a   1.000
_cell.length_b   1.000
_cell.length_c   1.000
_cell.angle_alpha   90.00
_cell.angle_beta   90.00
_cell.angle_gamma   90.00
#
_symmetry.space_group_name_H-M   'P 1'
#
loop_
_entity.id
_entity.type
_entity.pdbx_description
1 polymer ?
#
loop_
_entity_poly.entity_id
_entity_poly.type
_entity_poly.pdbx_seq_one_letter_code
_entity_poly.pdbx_strand_id
1 'polypeptide(L)'
;TGSSSNKLKEVDVPIVGRKRCTCYYKQTASITDNMICAGYFRGGKDACQGDSGGPLMMKKGRNWVQVGIVSMGEGCALPLSPGIYTRVSQYETWIKDMVTGAKPGFLTFTSPGTDKDLSYFCYLNGTIGEKAFGGGENLSPFNHSLALSVLATLLHVLFGTEYI
;
A
#
# COMPACT_ATOMS: atom_id res chain seq x y z
N THR A 1 15.90 -6.26 -9.32
CA THR A 1 14.97 -7.35 -8.95
C THR A 1 15.70 -8.34 -8.06
N GLY A 2 15.05 -8.83 -7.01
CA GLY A 2 15.61 -9.84 -6.10
C GLY A 2 14.98 -11.20 -6.36
N SER A 3 15.73 -12.28 -6.14
CA SER A 3 15.19 -13.64 -6.16
C SER A 3 14.23 -13.87 -4.99
N SER A 4 13.35 -14.87 -5.13
CA SER A 4 12.51 -15.32 -4.02
C SER A 4 13.37 -15.70 -2.80
N SER A 5 12.86 -15.41 -1.61
CA SER A 5 13.58 -15.61 -0.35
C SER A 5 12.81 -16.57 0.54
N ASN A 6 13.49 -17.60 1.04
CA ASN A 6 12.95 -18.51 2.07
C ASN A 6 13.00 -17.91 3.48
N LYS A 7 13.47 -16.66 3.60
CA LYS A 7 13.46 -15.88 4.84
C LYS A 7 12.50 -14.72 4.67
N LEU A 8 11.67 -14.48 5.66
CA LEU A 8 10.79 -13.32 5.72
C LEU A 8 11.60 -12.03 5.57
N LYS A 9 11.09 -11.08 4.78
CA LYS A 9 11.67 -9.77 4.53
C LYS A 9 10.70 -8.68 4.94
N GLU A 10 11.24 -7.53 5.30
CA GLU A 10 10.50 -6.30 5.57
C GLU A 10 11.20 -5.13 4.88
N VAL A 11 10.42 -4.11 4.51
CA VAL A 11 10.94 -2.90 3.91
C VAL A 11 10.03 -1.72 4.22
N ASP A 12 10.62 -0.59 4.57
CA ASP A 12 9.89 0.66 4.71
C ASP A 12 9.63 1.29 3.35
N VAL A 13 8.38 1.68 3.11
CA VAL A 13 7.94 2.41 1.93
C VAL A 13 6.98 3.53 2.33
N PRO A 14 7.09 4.74 1.73
CA PRO A 14 6.18 5.83 2.04
C PRO A 14 4.83 5.63 1.36
N ILE A 15 3.75 6.05 2.02
CA ILE A 15 2.42 6.11 1.40
C ILE A 15 2.44 7.18 0.30
N VAL A 16 1.91 6.81 -0.87
CA VAL A 16 1.71 7.71 -2.00
C VAL A 16 0.23 8.06 -2.05
N GLY A 17 -0.06 9.37 -2.05
CA GLY A 17 -1.41 9.89 -2.19
C GLY A 17 -2.08 9.42 -3.47
N ARG A 18 -3.41 9.26 -3.44
CA ARG A 18 -4.17 8.64 -4.54
C ARG A 18 -4.03 9.45 -5.82
N LYS A 19 -4.17 10.78 -5.80
CA LYS A 19 -4.06 11.62 -7.02
C LYS A 19 -2.67 11.50 -7.63
N ARG A 20 -1.64 11.50 -6.79
CA ARG A 20 -0.27 11.24 -7.23
C ARG A 20 -0.09 9.86 -7.83
N CYS A 21 -0.64 8.82 -7.21
CA CYS A 21 -0.57 7.46 -7.74
C CYS A 21 -1.34 7.30 -9.06
N THR A 22 -2.56 7.86 -9.16
CA THR A 22 -3.34 7.93 -10.40
C THR A 22 -2.53 8.62 -11.51
N CYS A 23 -1.72 9.61 -11.16
CA CYS A 23 -0.87 10.28 -12.13
C CYS A 23 0.19 9.36 -12.73
N TYR A 24 0.84 8.58 -11.87
CA TYR A 24 1.87 7.62 -12.26
C TYR A 24 1.31 6.51 -13.13
N TYR A 25 0.12 6.02 -12.79
CA TYR A 25 -0.54 4.94 -13.51
C TYR A 25 -1.50 5.40 -14.61
N LYS A 26 -1.55 6.71 -14.95
CA LYS A 26 -2.57 7.29 -15.85
C LYS A 26 -2.73 6.56 -17.20
N GLN A 27 -1.66 5.93 -17.67
CA GLN A 27 -1.62 5.20 -18.95
C GLN A 27 -1.76 3.68 -18.80
N THR A 28 -1.55 3.12 -17.61
CA THR A 28 -1.40 1.67 -17.41
C THR A 28 -2.42 1.06 -16.45
N ALA A 29 -3.00 1.84 -15.52
CA ALA A 29 -4.03 1.35 -14.61
C ALA A 29 -4.94 2.46 -14.07
N SER A 30 -6.17 2.08 -13.69
CA SER A 30 -7.10 2.95 -12.97
C SER A 30 -6.97 2.74 -11.46
N ILE A 31 -6.54 3.77 -10.73
CA ILE A 31 -6.41 3.73 -9.27
C ILE A 31 -7.75 4.11 -8.64
N THR A 32 -8.37 3.15 -7.94
CA THR A 32 -9.68 3.31 -7.29
C THR A 32 -9.57 3.73 -5.82
N ASP A 33 -10.70 4.10 -5.20
CA ASP A 33 -10.75 4.38 -3.76
C ASP A 33 -10.47 3.16 -2.87
N ASN A 34 -10.67 1.96 -3.42
CA ASN A 34 -10.37 0.68 -2.77
C ASN A 34 -8.87 0.35 -2.77
N MET A 35 -8.03 1.23 -3.31
CA MET A 35 -6.59 1.04 -3.42
C MET A 35 -5.82 2.09 -2.61
N ILE A 36 -4.65 1.69 -2.10
CA ILE A 36 -3.64 2.55 -1.49
C ILE A 36 -2.30 2.23 -2.15
N CYS A 37 -1.52 3.25 -2.48
CA CYS A 37 -0.22 3.07 -3.10
C CYS A 37 0.91 3.35 -2.10
N ALA A 38 2.01 2.62 -2.22
CA ALA A 38 3.19 2.85 -1.40
C ALA A 38 4.46 2.58 -2.20
N GLY A 39 5.47 3.43 -2.04
CA GLY A 39 6.72 3.30 -2.78
C GLY A 39 7.45 4.63 -2.95
N TYR A 40 8.76 4.53 -3.20
CA TYR A 40 9.59 5.70 -3.44
C TYR A 40 9.46 6.18 -4.89
N PHE A 41 9.51 7.51 -5.08
CA PHE A 41 9.52 8.13 -6.42
C PHE A 41 10.62 7.56 -7.33
N ARG A 42 11.81 7.31 -6.78
CA ARG A 42 12.97 6.76 -7.50
C ARG A 42 12.96 5.23 -7.58
N GLY A 43 11.94 4.55 -7.07
CA GLY A 43 11.90 3.09 -6.95
C GLY A 43 12.89 2.56 -5.90
N GLY A 44 13.43 1.36 -6.14
CA GLY A 44 14.48 0.70 -5.35
C GLY A 44 13.97 -0.18 -4.20
N LYS A 45 12.81 0.12 -3.62
CA LYS A 45 12.17 -0.66 -2.54
C LYS A 45 10.69 -0.84 -2.85
N ASP A 46 10.22 -2.09 -2.82
CA ASP A 46 8.85 -2.45 -3.14
C ASP A 46 8.55 -3.89 -2.69
N ALA A 47 7.26 -4.22 -2.60
CA ALA A 47 6.82 -5.61 -2.66
C ALA A 47 6.99 -6.16 -4.09
N CYS A 48 7.03 -7.47 -4.25
CA CYS A 48 7.19 -8.09 -5.57
C CYS A 48 6.37 -9.38 -5.70
N GLN A 49 6.61 -10.11 -6.78
CA GLN A 49 5.96 -11.37 -7.06
C GLN A 49 6.17 -12.36 -5.91
N GLY A 50 5.07 -12.96 -5.44
CA GLY A 50 5.05 -13.84 -4.27
C GLY A 50 4.71 -13.15 -2.95
N ASP A 51 4.70 -11.82 -2.90
CA ASP A 51 4.31 -11.07 -1.69
C ASP A 51 2.81 -10.77 -1.62
N SER A 52 2.04 -11.08 -2.68
CA SER A 52 0.58 -10.86 -2.75
C SER A 52 -0.15 -11.45 -1.54
N GLY A 53 -1.05 -10.67 -0.95
CA GLY A 53 -1.71 -11.02 0.32
C GLY A 53 -0.90 -10.62 1.57
N GLY A 54 0.36 -10.23 1.43
CA GLY A 54 1.21 -9.72 2.50
C GLY A 54 0.71 -8.39 3.08
N PRO A 55 1.00 -8.09 4.36
CA PRO A 55 0.49 -6.90 5.02
C PRO A 55 1.32 -5.65 4.72
N LEU A 56 0.66 -4.54 4.41
CA LEU A 56 1.24 -3.20 4.53
C LEU A 56 0.85 -2.62 5.88
N MET A 57 1.83 -2.43 6.76
CA MET A 57 1.63 -2.01 8.14
C MET A 57 2.10 -0.57 8.36
N MET A 58 1.38 0.18 9.19
CA MET A 58 1.75 1.51 9.64
C MET A 58 1.83 1.56 11.16
N LYS A 59 2.89 2.14 11.70
CA LYS A 59 3.06 2.30 13.15
C LYS A 59 2.36 3.58 13.61
N LYS A 60 1.42 3.46 14.54
CA LYS A 60 0.72 4.58 15.20
C LYS A 60 0.94 4.50 16.71
N GLY A 61 1.86 5.30 17.22
CA GLY A 61 2.30 5.23 18.61
C GLY A 61 2.91 3.86 18.92
N ARG A 62 2.27 3.10 19.82
CA ARG A 62 2.69 1.74 20.19
C ARG A 62 2.05 0.63 19.35
N ASN A 63 1.10 0.97 18.48
CA ASN A 63 0.32 0.00 17.74
C ASN A 63 0.79 -0.11 16.29
N TRP A 64 0.81 -1.31 15.76
CA TRP A 64 0.90 -1.56 14.33
C TRP A 64 -0.50 -1.74 13.76
N VAL A 65 -0.80 -1.04 12.66
CA VAL A 65 -2.10 -1.04 12.01
C VAL A 65 -1.91 -1.52 10.59
N GLN A 66 -2.67 -2.54 10.18
CA GLN A 66 -2.66 -2.97 8.79
C GLN A 66 -3.47 -2.00 7.94
N VAL A 67 -2.79 -1.25 7.08
CA VAL A 67 -3.41 -0.22 6.23
C VAL A 67 -3.60 -0.71 4.80
N GLY A 68 -2.88 -1.75 4.39
CA GLY A 68 -3.00 -2.33 3.08
C GLY A 68 -2.71 -3.83 3.00
N ILE A 69 -3.05 -4.40 1.85
CA ILE A 69 -2.73 -5.79 1.46
C ILE A 69 -2.04 -5.74 0.10
N VAL A 70 -0.87 -6.34 -0.04
CA VAL A 70 -0.13 -6.40 -1.32
C VAL A 70 -1.04 -6.99 -2.39
N SER A 71 -1.20 -6.28 -3.51
CA SER A 71 -2.08 -6.70 -4.60
C SER A 71 -1.33 -6.79 -5.93
N MET A 72 -0.87 -5.67 -6.48
CA MET A 72 -0.27 -5.61 -7.82
C MET A 72 0.71 -4.43 -7.97
N GLY A 73 1.38 -4.36 -9.11
CA GLY A 73 2.29 -3.27 -9.48
C GLY A 73 2.84 -3.46 -10.89
N GLU A 74 3.36 -2.40 -11.48
CA GLU A 74 4.06 -2.46 -12.77
C GLU A 74 5.55 -2.73 -12.53
N GLY A 75 5.96 -3.97 -12.77
CA GLY A 75 7.28 -4.44 -12.36
C GLY A 75 7.43 -4.41 -10.83
N CYS A 76 8.67 -4.38 -10.35
CA CYS A 76 8.97 -4.24 -8.91
C CYS A 76 10.04 -3.19 -8.72
N ALA A 77 9.81 -2.27 -7.77
CA ALA A 77 10.78 -1.26 -7.36
C ALA A 77 11.26 -0.36 -8.52
N LEU A 78 10.41 -0.15 -9.54
CA LEU A 78 10.71 0.75 -10.65
C LEU A 78 10.46 2.22 -10.25
N PRO A 79 11.24 3.18 -10.79
CA PRO A 79 10.93 4.59 -10.65
C PRO A 79 9.53 4.89 -11.18
N LEU A 80 8.81 5.79 -10.51
CA LEU A 80 7.44 6.19 -10.84
C LEU A 80 6.39 5.06 -10.79
N SER A 81 6.72 3.84 -10.36
CA SER A 81 5.76 2.73 -10.28
C SER A 81 5.66 2.23 -8.84
N PRO A 82 4.95 2.95 -7.94
CA PRO A 82 4.74 2.47 -6.57
C PRO A 82 3.85 1.23 -6.57
N GLY A 83 4.08 0.31 -5.63
CA GLY A 83 3.19 -0.83 -5.44
C GLY A 83 1.75 -0.41 -5.11
N ILE A 84 0.79 -1.19 -5.60
CA ILE A 84 -0.65 -1.01 -5.40
C ILE A 84 -1.14 -2.06 -4.41
N TYR A 85 -1.81 -1.58 -3.36
CA TYR A 85 -2.30 -2.39 -2.25
C TYR A 85 -3.82 -2.19 -2.12
N THR A 86 -4.54 -3.21 -1.65
CA THR A 86 -5.94 -3.06 -1.23
C THR A 86 -6.00 -2.15 -0.01
N ARG A 87 -6.88 -1.13 -0.01
CA ARG A 87 -7.07 -0.21 1.11
C ARG A 87 -7.98 -0.83 2.17
N VAL A 88 -7.39 -1.37 3.25
CA VAL A 88 -8.11 -2.12 4.30
C VAL A 88 -9.29 -1.34 4.90
N SER A 89 -9.16 -0.02 5.06
CA SER A 89 -10.22 0.81 5.64
C SER A 89 -11.53 0.80 4.85
N GLN A 90 -11.50 0.56 3.53
CA GLN A 90 -12.72 0.46 2.71
C GLN A 90 -13.48 -0.85 2.94
N TYR A 91 -12.83 -1.83 3.55
CA TYR A 91 -13.38 -3.16 3.80
C TYR A 91 -13.71 -3.39 5.27
N GLU A 92 -13.67 -2.34 6.11
CA GLU A 92 -13.91 -2.44 7.56
C GLU A 92 -15.24 -3.14 7.88
N THR A 93 -16.34 -2.73 7.26
CA THR A 93 -17.67 -3.34 7.47
C THR A 93 -17.65 -4.82 7.12
N TRP A 94 -17.16 -5.16 5.91
CA TRP A 94 -17.06 -6.54 5.46
C TRP A 94 -16.19 -7.40 6.40
N ILE A 95 -15.05 -6.88 6.85
CA ILE A 95 -14.18 -7.58 7.80
C ILE A 95 -14.90 -7.83 9.13
N LYS A 96 -15.62 -6.83 9.66
CA LYS A 96 -16.37 -6.97 10.92
C LYS A 96 -17.47 -8.03 10.82
N ASP A 97 -18.12 -8.13 9.67
CA ASP A 97 -19.19 -9.09 9.44
C ASP A 97 -18.66 -10.52 9.26
N MET A 98 -17.48 -10.67 8.65
CA MET A 98 -16.88 -11.98 8.38
C MET A 98 -16.09 -12.56 9.56
N VAL A 99 -15.44 -11.72 10.36
CA VAL A 99 -14.60 -12.19 11.47
C VAL A 99 -15.46 -12.54 12.67
N THR A 100 -15.62 -13.83 12.92
CA THR A 100 -16.26 -14.36 14.13
C THR A 100 -15.22 -14.58 15.25
N GLY A 101 -15.63 -14.39 16.50
CA GLY A 101 -14.75 -14.53 17.66
C GLY A 101 -13.99 -13.24 18.02
N ALA A 102 -12.67 -13.23 17.88
CA ALA A 102 -11.83 -12.08 18.23
C ALA A 102 -12.05 -10.93 17.23
N LYS A 103 -12.96 -10.01 17.57
CA LYS A 103 -13.32 -8.88 16.71
C LYS A 103 -12.09 -8.00 16.44
N PRO A 104 -11.80 -7.66 15.17
CA PRO A 104 -10.68 -6.80 14.83
C PRO A 104 -10.92 -5.38 15.36
N GLY A 105 -9.88 -4.78 15.92
CA GLY A 105 -9.88 -3.38 16.32
C GLY A 105 -9.61 -2.48 15.13
N PHE A 106 -10.48 -1.49 14.91
CA PHE A 106 -10.27 -0.43 13.91
C PHE A 106 -9.91 0.87 14.62
N LEU A 107 -8.89 1.54 14.12
CA LEU A 107 -8.49 2.85 14.63
C LEU A 107 -9.01 3.93 13.71
N THR A 108 -9.80 4.85 14.25
CA THR A 108 -10.13 6.09 13.54
C THR A 108 -8.86 6.92 13.38
N PHE A 109 -8.58 7.32 12.16
CA PHE A 109 -7.50 8.26 11.85
C PHE A 109 -8.12 9.60 11.48
N THR A 110 -7.87 10.61 12.31
CA THR A 110 -8.21 11.99 12.01
C THR A 110 -6.92 12.68 11.58
N SER A 111 -6.87 13.14 10.33
CA SER A 111 -5.73 13.94 9.85
C SER A 111 -5.68 15.26 10.62
N PRO A 112 -4.55 15.63 11.25
CA PRO A 112 -4.42 16.92 11.94
C PRO A 112 -4.15 18.09 10.99
N GLY A 113 -4.04 17.86 9.68
CA GLY A 113 -3.61 18.87 8.73
C GLY A 113 -4.18 18.70 7.33
N THR A 114 -3.74 19.59 6.44
CA THR A 114 -4.13 19.64 5.04
C THR A 114 -3.50 18.49 4.25
N ASP A 115 -4.34 17.73 3.54
CA ASP A 115 -3.87 16.70 2.61
C ASP A 115 -3.25 17.34 1.36
N LYS A 116 -1.92 17.28 1.25
CA LYS A 116 -1.16 17.83 0.12
C LYS A 116 -1.50 17.14 -1.20
N ASP A 117 -1.93 15.88 -1.16
CA ASP A 117 -2.30 15.14 -2.36
C ASP A 117 -3.55 15.73 -3.02
N LEU A 118 -4.45 16.40 -2.27
CA LEU A 118 -5.61 17.08 -2.84
C LEU A 118 -5.23 18.17 -3.84
N SER A 119 -4.08 18.79 -3.66
CA SER A 119 -3.52 19.82 -4.57
C SER A 119 -2.56 19.25 -5.61
N TYR A 120 -2.39 17.92 -5.68
CA TYR A 120 -1.51 17.30 -6.65
C TYR A 120 -2.10 17.35 -8.05
N PHE A 121 -1.33 17.86 -9.01
CA PHE A 121 -1.69 17.93 -10.43
C PHE A 121 -0.66 17.18 -11.29
N CYS A 122 -1.16 16.48 -12.30
CA CYS A 122 -0.32 15.83 -13.30
C CYS A 122 0.25 16.83 -14.29
N TYR A 123 1.45 17.34 -14.03
CA TYR A 123 2.18 18.08 -15.05
C TYR A 123 2.86 17.10 -16.01
N LEU A 124 2.13 16.72 -17.05
CA LEU A 124 2.67 16.08 -18.24
C LEU A 124 3.39 17.15 -19.07
N ASN A 125 4.59 17.58 -18.64
CA ASN A 125 5.61 18.25 -19.47
C ASN A 125 6.88 18.52 -18.64
N GLY A 126 7.75 17.51 -18.55
CA GLY A 126 9.20 17.69 -18.59
C GLY A 126 9.96 18.44 -17.49
N THR A 127 9.34 19.08 -16.51
CA THR A 127 10.07 19.70 -15.39
C THR A 127 9.65 19.14 -14.05
N ILE A 128 10.61 18.45 -13.45
CA ILE A 128 10.55 17.78 -12.17
C ILE A 128 10.11 18.77 -11.11
N GLY A 129 8.93 18.55 -10.52
CA GLY A 129 8.51 19.22 -9.30
C GLY A 129 9.24 18.66 -8.09
N GLU A 130 10.56 18.87 -8.00
CA GLU A 130 11.37 18.59 -6.80
C GLU A 130 10.89 19.40 -5.56
N LYS A 131 9.97 20.34 -5.73
CA LYS A 131 9.48 21.23 -4.66
C LYS A 131 8.20 20.78 -3.94
N ALA A 132 7.67 19.59 -4.21
CA ALA A 132 6.55 19.03 -3.43
C ALA A 132 7.00 18.05 -2.32
N PHE A 133 8.30 18.04 -1.98
CA PHE A 133 8.83 17.25 -0.86
C PHE A 133 8.58 17.97 0.47
N GLY A 134 7.60 17.47 1.22
CA GLY A 134 7.49 17.76 2.64
C GLY A 134 6.71 16.65 3.32
N GLY A 135 7.44 15.74 3.96
CA GLY A 135 6.87 14.65 4.78
C GLY A 135 7.72 13.38 4.76
N GLY A 136 9.03 13.50 4.99
CA GLY A 136 9.82 12.36 5.44
C GLY A 136 9.55 12.19 6.93
N GLU A 137 8.64 11.28 7.29
CA GLU A 137 8.61 10.78 8.66
C GLU A 137 9.54 9.57 8.72
N ASN A 138 10.63 9.75 9.48
CA ASN A 138 11.56 8.69 9.83
C ASN A 138 10.80 7.56 10.51
N LEU A 139 10.71 6.41 9.85
CA LEU A 139 10.43 5.15 10.53
C LEU A 139 11.76 4.40 10.64
N SER A 140 12.20 4.27 11.89
CA SER A 140 13.35 3.50 12.32
C SER A 140 13.18 2.00 11.99
N PRO A 141 14.27 1.25 11.76
CA PRO A 141 14.18 -0.21 11.59
C PRO A 141 13.80 -0.85 12.93
N PHE A 142 13.18 -2.03 12.96
CA PHE A 142 13.42 -3.13 13.92
C PHE A 142 12.28 -4.18 13.93
N ASN A 143 12.61 -5.38 13.43
CA ASN A 143 12.51 -6.73 14.00
C ASN A 143 11.17 -7.33 14.53
N HIS A 144 10.71 -8.31 13.73
CA HIS A 144 10.29 -9.70 14.05
C HIS A 144 8.91 -10.02 14.67
N SER A 145 8.24 -10.99 14.00
CA SER A 145 7.15 -11.90 14.44
C SER A 145 5.76 -11.29 14.73
N LEU A 146 4.60 -11.89 14.45
CA LEU A 146 4.18 -13.24 14.05
C LEU A 146 2.85 -13.16 13.25
N ALA A 147 2.51 -14.29 12.62
CA ALA A 147 1.44 -14.51 11.65
C ALA A 147 -0.01 -14.26 12.10
N LEU A 148 -0.90 -14.05 11.12
CA LEU A 148 -2.25 -14.62 11.07
C LEU A 148 -2.77 -14.62 9.61
N SER A 149 -2.58 -15.76 8.95
CA SER A 149 -3.10 -16.08 7.61
C SER A 149 -4.37 -16.92 7.71
N VAL A 150 -5.55 -16.31 7.57
CA VAL A 150 -6.79 -17.01 7.18
C VAL A 150 -7.71 -16.15 6.30
N LEU A 151 -7.60 -14.81 6.31
CA LEU A 151 -8.53 -13.95 5.55
C LEU A 151 -8.14 -13.70 4.07
N ALA A 152 -6.88 -13.97 3.69
CA ALA A 152 -6.38 -13.65 2.34
C ALA A 152 -6.75 -14.68 1.25
N THR A 153 -7.10 -15.91 1.64
CA THR A 153 -7.55 -16.94 0.70
C THR A 153 -9.00 -16.73 0.25
N LEU A 154 -9.85 -16.12 1.08
CA LEU A 154 -11.25 -15.87 0.72
C LEU A 154 -11.40 -14.72 -0.30
N LEU A 155 -10.45 -13.77 -0.34
CA LEU A 155 -10.47 -12.67 -1.31
C LEU A 155 -9.93 -13.07 -2.70
N HIS A 156 -9.11 -14.12 -2.79
CA HIS A 156 -8.68 -14.68 -4.08
C HIS A 156 -9.76 -15.56 -4.73
N VAL A 157 -10.65 -16.20 -3.95
CA VAL A 157 -11.71 -17.06 -4.48
C VAL A 157 -12.90 -16.26 -5.04
N LEU A 158 -13.15 -15.04 -4.57
CA LEU A 158 -14.34 -14.25 -4.97
C LEU A 158 -14.10 -13.24 -6.10
N PHE A 159 -12.85 -12.86 -6.39
CA PHE A 159 -12.54 -11.82 -7.41
C PHE A 159 -11.48 -12.25 -8.44
N GLY A 160 -11.07 -13.51 -8.45
CA GLY A 160 -9.93 -14.02 -9.21
C GLY A 160 -10.28 -15.01 -10.31
N THR A 161 -11.37 -14.82 -11.05
CA THR A 161 -11.54 -15.45 -12.37
C THR A 161 -12.27 -14.50 -13.31
N GLU A 162 -11.50 -13.75 -14.09
CA GLU A 162 -11.73 -13.49 -15.51
C GLU A 162 -10.59 -12.58 -16.00
N TYR A 163 -9.65 -13.16 -16.76
CA TYR A 163 -9.12 -12.66 -18.03
C TYR A 163 -7.96 -13.57 -18.46
N ILE A 164 -8.26 -14.40 -19.48
CA ILE A 164 -7.27 -14.90 -20.45
C ILE A 164 -6.89 -13.72 -21.35
#